data_AF-A0AA95FQS6-F1
#
_entry.id   AF-A0AA95FQS6-F1
#
_cell.length_a   1.000
_cell.length_b   1.000
_cell.length_c   1.000
_cell.angle_alpha   90.00
_cell.angle_beta   90.00
_cell.angle_gamma   90.00
#
_symmetry.space_group_name_H-M   'P 1'
#
loop_
_entity.id
_entity.type
_entity.pdbx_description
1 polymer ?
#
loop_
_entity_poly.entity_id
_entity_poly.type
_entity_poly.pdbx_seq_one_letter_code
_entity_poly.pdbx_strand_id
1 'polypeptide(L)'
;MLRSLRILSRSAPRARLPAWSAAVALGATVVLSPVAPPAAHAARALPPVGRLSAPVSTPVASPGASSDARTVAHPKAPKPKGVTKTLVVQLYWNGFPAADDSAALRSRILTGPAAWYHTVSHGRYGITGSVTRPIKVSPMACGESSRLKLRYERVGIKAAKRAGYGPRHYGRVVVALPCPIPKHSGFGQMPGKMIVLYEYRQPHITPPTAPAGTTLTTSTVSSSWWIFQDFTATWPDGYSDTVTGGGRFMAVDLTPIHEMGHNLGLDHAHLLQCRKHGVTTSFAGHCTSVEYGDDYDAMGSRFAPGSFSAPRLKKLHWLPGKVKHVHKRATVTLAPLEGASGTQAITVKGRNGRVYWIEYRTRTGVDAALDPAQTGVLIHYTKPHTAQTWLVDALPASGRAQNVDAHVVGLDDRDQAQLLPGHSLTTPEGITFTTVAQSGGAAIVRVSHHKHHKHRGHHKHQHHRL
;
A
#
# COMPACT_ATOMS: atom_id res chain seq x y z
N MET A 1 -36.22 57.23 -47.51
CA MET A 1 -35.06 56.30 -47.62
C MET A 1 -34.78 55.73 -46.23
N LEU A 2 -35.30 54.53 -45.95
CA LEU A 2 -35.18 53.85 -44.65
C LEU A 2 -33.82 53.13 -44.54
N ARG A 3 -33.14 53.30 -43.40
CA ARG A 3 -31.87 52.63 -43.05
C ARG A 3 -32.14 51.27 -42.40
N SER A 4 -31.55 50.21 -42.95
CA SER A 4 -31.60 48.83 -42.42
C SER A 4 -30.44 48.51 -41.47
N LEU A 5 -30.78 47.76 -40.42
CA LEU A 5 -29.88 47.08 -39.47
C LEU A 5 -28.90 46.11 -40.17
N ARG A 6 -27.65 46.03 -39.65
CA ARG A 6 -26.77 44.86 -39.80
C ARG A 6 -26.15 44.48 -38.45
N ILE A 7 -26.26 43.19 -38.14
CA ILE A 7 -25.77 42.52 -36.94
C ILE A 7 -24.26 42.30 -37.04
N LEU A 8 -23.53 42.65 -35.97
CA LEU A 8 -22.10 42.42 -35.79
C LEU A 8 -21.83 40.98 -35.31
N SER A 9 -20.94 40.24 -35.97
CA SER A 9 -20.26 39.09 -35.37
C SER A 9 -18.78 39.45 -35.11
N ARG A 10 -18.35 39.33 -33.85
CA ARG A 10 -16.95 39.48 -33.43
C ARG A 10 -16.36 38.11 -33.17
N SER A 11 -15.24 37.84 -33.80
CA SER A 11 -14.39 36.65 -33.71
C SER A 11 -13.69 36.56 -32.33
N ALA A 12 -13.77 35.37 -31.72
CA ALA A 12 -13.08 35.01 -30.48
C ALA A 12 -11.68 34.41 -30.76
N PRO A 13 -10.70 34.50 -29.83
CA PRO A 13 -9.34 34.04 -30.05
C PRO A 13 -9.19 32.52 -29.89
N ARG A 14 -8.34 31.92 -30.74
CA ARG A 14 -7.98 30.48 -30.71
C ARG A 14 -7.20 30.13 -29.44
N ALA A 15 -7.81 29.33 -28.57
CA ALA A 15 -7.11 28.64 -27.49
C ALA A 15 -6.31 27.44 -28.05
N ARG A 16 -5.02 27.36 -27.70
CA ARG A 16 -4.19 26.18 -27.97
C ARG A 16 -4.55 25.08 -26.97
N LEU A 17 -5.02 23.94 -27.49
CA LEU A 17 -5.22 22.71 -26.72
C LEU A 17 -3.85 22.12 -26.30
N PRO A 18 -3.71 21.54 -25.09
CA PRO A 18 -2.52 20.79 -24.73
C PRO A 18 -2.50 19.46 -25.48
N ALA A 19 -1.33 19.05 -25.97
CA ALA A 19 -1.12 17.78 -26.64
C ALA A 19 -1.36 16.62 -25.66
N TRP A 20 -2.41 15.84 -25.90
CA TRP A 20 -2.62 14.55 -25.25
C TRP A 20 -1.63 13.55 -25.88
N SER A 21 -0.83 12.89 -25.05
CA SER A 21 -0.01 11.76 -25.50
C SER A 21 -0.94 10.63 -25.91
N ALA A 22 -0.86 10.19 -27.16
CA ALA A 22 -1.63 9.07 -27.68
C ALA A 22 -1.24 7.78 -26.95
N ALA A 23 -2.23 7.04 -26.46
CA ALA A 23 -2.04 5.67 -25.98
C ALA A 23 -1.74 4.76 -27.19
N VAL A 24 -0.65 4.01 -27.13
CA VAL A 24 -0.31 2.98 -28.13
C VAL A 24 -0.87 1.65 -27.64
N ALA A 25 -1.81 1.08 -28.39
CA ALA A 25 -2.27 -0.30 -28.19
C ALA A 25 -1.37 -1.25 -28.98
N LEU A 26 -0.70 -2.18 -28.30
CA LEU A 26 0.03 -3.29 -28.92
C LEU A 26 -0.68 -4.58 -28.51
N GLY A 27 -1.25 -5.31 -29.48
CA GLY A 27 -1.83 -6.63 -29.28
C GLY A 27 -0.82 -7.72 -29.65
N ALA A 28 -0.69 -8.75 -28.83
CA ALA A 28 0.07 -9.96 -29.15
C ALA A 28 -0.80 -11.20 -28.94
N THR A 29 -0.81 -12.09 -29.93
CA THR A 29 -1.54 -13.37 -29.91
C THR A 29 -0.55 -14.51 -29.66
N VAL A 30 -0.79 -15.35 -28.65
CA VAL A 30 0.01 -16.56 -28.40
C VAL A 30 -0.91 -17.77 -28.50
N VAL A 31 -0.58 -18.71 -29.38
CA VAL A 31 -1.26 -20.01 -29.52
C VAL A 31 -0.39 -21.07 -28.85
N LEU A 32 -0.91 -21.76 -27.84
CA LEU A 32 -0.19 -22.84 -27.16
C LEU A 32 -0.26 -24.13 -27.98
N SER A 33 0.89 -24.75 -28.25
CA SER A 33 0.97 -26.05 -28.93
C SER A 33 0.68 -27.21 -27.98
N PRO A 34 0.11 -28.33 -28.47
CA PRO A 34 -0.17 -29.49 -27.64
C PRO A 34 1.13 -30.17 -27.17
N VAL A 35 1.23 -30.42 -25.87
CA VAL A 35 2.25 -31.30 -25.28
C VAL A 35 1.66 -32.72 -25.19
N ALA A 36 2.39 -33.71 -25.68
CA ALA A 36 1.97 -35.12 -25.65
C ALA A 36 1.75 -35.62 -24.21
N PRO A 37 0.73 -36.45 -23.96
CA PRO A 37 0.46 -36.99 -22.63
C PRO A 37 1.54 -38.00 -22.21
N PRO A 38 1.90 -38.11 -20.92
CA PRO A 38 2.76 -39.17 -20.42
C PRO A 38 2.05 -40.53 -20.52
N ALA A 39 2.83 -41.58 -20.78
CA ALA A 39 2.36 -42.95 -20.90
C ALA A 39 1.67 -43.46 -19.62
N ALA A 40 0.57 -44.19 -19.79
CA ALA A 40 -0.24 -44.74 -18.70
C ALA A 40 0.53 -45.80 -17.90
N HIS A 41 0.65 -45.60 -16.58
CA HIS A 41 0.97 -46.68 -15.64
C HIS A 41 -0.30 -47.18 -14.96
N ALA A 42 -0.42 -48.51 -14.91
CA ALA A 42 -1.59 -49.27 -14.51
C ALA A 42 -2.10 -48.93 -13.10
N ALA A 43 -3.44 -48.87 -12.98
CA ALA A 43 -4.16 -48.68 -11.73
C ALA A 43 -3.88 -49.82 -10.75
N ARG A 44 -3.45 -49.47 -9.53
CA ARG A 44 -3.43 -50.39 -8.38
C ARG A 44 -4.53 -49.97 -7.41
N ALA A 45 -5.39 -50.92 -7.08
CA ALA A 45 -6.61 -50.73 -6.27
C ALA A 45 -6.33 -50.14 -4.88
N LEU A 46 -7.21 -49.21 -4.46
CA LEU A 46 -7.26 -48.62 -3.13
C LEU A 46 -7.83 -49.62 -2.10
N PRO A 47 -7.26 -49.75 -0.89
CA PRO A 47 -7.92 -50.44 0.22
C PRO A 47 -8.99 -49.54 0.89
N PRO A 48 -9.99 -50.15 1.59
CA PRO A 48 -11.17 -49.44 2.07
C PRO A 48 -10.90 -48.47 3.24
N VAL A 49 -11.70 -47.41 3.28
CA VAL A 49 -11.63 -46.29 4.23
C VAL A 49 -12.00 -46.77 5.64
N GLY A 50 -11.03 -46.79 6.55
CA GLY A 50 -11.26 -46.90 7.98
C GLY A 50 -11.69 -45.54 8.57
N ARG A 51 -12.74 -45.55 9.41
CA ARG A 51 -13.19 -44.39 10.19
C ARG A 51 -12.03 -43.83 11.01
N LEU A 52 -11.54 -42.64 10.67
CA LEU A 52 -10.62 -41.87 11.51
C LEU A 52 -11.42 -40.97 12.45
N SER A 53 -11.15 -41.16 13.74
CA SER A 53 -11.68 -40.41 14.88
C SER A 53 -11.40 -38.91 14.78
N ALA A 54 -12.32 -38.11 15.33
CA ALA A 54 -12.23 -36.66 15.42
C ALA A 54 -10.88 -36.21 16.04
N PRO A 55 -10.18 -35.21 15.47
CA PRO A 55 -8.97 -34.68 16.07
C PRO A 55 -9.31 -33.91 17.35
N VAL A 56 -8.70 -34.35 18.44
CA VAL A 56 -8.66 -33.64 19.72
C VAL A 56 -7.97 -32.30 19.51
N SER A 57 -8.71 -31.21 19.75
CA SER A 57 -8.21 -29.85 19.77
C SER A 57 -7.21 -29.68 20.92
N THR A 58 -5.92 -29.72 20.63
CA THR A 58 -4.91 -29.19 21.56
C THR A 58 -4.81 -27.67 21.35
N PRO A 59 -4.87 -26.85 22.40
CA PRO A 59 -4.76 -25.42 22.27
C PRO A 59 -3.31 -25.08 21.90
N VAL A 60 -3.07 -24.72 20.64
CA VAL A 60 -1.80 -24.12 20.23
C VAL A 60 -1.77 -22.71 20.83
N ALA A 61 -0.93 -22.55 21.85
CA ALA A 61 -0.64 -21.27 22.48
C ALA A 61 -0.21 -20.26 21.41
N SER A 62 -0.91 -19.13 21.36
CA SER A 62 -0.51 -17.96 20.57
C SER A 62 0.94 -17.60 20.92
N PRO A 63 1.83 -17.33 19.94
CA PRO A 63 3.08 -16.69 20.27
C PRO A 63 2.75 -15.34 20.90
N GLY A 64 3.08 -15.21 22.19
CA GLY A 64 2.78 -14.06 23.00
C GLY A 64 3.28 -12.79 22.33
N ALA A 65 2.50 -11.73 22.49
CA ALA A 65 2.95 -10.37 22.27
C ALA A 65 4.32 -10.21 22.96
N SER A 66 5.37 -10.04 22.16
CA SER A 66 6.67 -9.60 22.66
C SER A 66 6.47 -8.26 23.33
N SER A 67 6.35 -8.28 24.66
CA SER A 67 6.22 -7.11 25.52
C SER A 67 7.52 -6.32 25.69
N ASP A 68 8.60 -6.65 24.96
CA ASP A 68 9.91 -6.02 25.14
C ASP A 68 10.38 -5.19 23.93
N ALA A 69 9.46 -4.49 23.27
CA ALA A 69 9.83 -3.33 22.45
C ALA A 69 10.16 -2.15 23.39
N ARG A 70 11.30 -2.23 24.09
CA ARG A 70 11.91 -1.07 24.73
C ARG A 70 12.03 0.00 23.64
N THR A 71 11.21 1.05 23.75
CA THR A 71 10.97 2.02 22.68
C THR A 71 12.22 2.89 22.53
N VAL A 72 13.20 2.41 21.78
CA VAL A 72 14.33 3.23 21.37
C VAL A 72 13.75 4.28 20.42
N ALA A 73 13.75 5.54 20.86
CA ALA A 73 13.40 6.65 19.99
C ALA A 73 14.30 6.57 18.75
N HIS A 74 13.75 6.20 17.60
CA HIS A 74 14.51 6.20 16.36
C HIS A 74 15.02 7.63 16.12
N PRO A 75 16.30 7.81 15.74
CA PRO A 75 16.85 9.12 15.47
C PRO A 75 15.98 9.83 14.43
N LYS A 76 15.77 11.13 14.63
CA LYS A 76 14.91 11.93 13.75
C LYS A 76 15.46 11.89 12.33
N ALA A 77 14.71 11.29 11.39
CA ALA A 77 15.10 11.29 9.99
C ALA A 77 15.22 12.74 9.47
N PRO A 78 16.28 13.08 8.73
CA PRO A 78 16.41 14.38 8.10
C PRO A 78 15.29 14.58 7.07
N LYS A 79 14.87 15.84 6.86
CA LYS A 79 13.80 16.17 5.90
C LYS A 79 14.26 15.76 4.49
N PRO A 80 13.60 14.78 3.85
CA PRO A 80 14.07 14.30 2.57
C PRO A 80 13.77 15.32 1.47
N LYS A 81 14.85 15.90 0.94
CA LYS A 81 14.85 16.87 -0.14
C LYS A 81 16.02 16.62 -1.09
N GLY A 82 15.85 16.99 -2.36
CA GLY A 82 16.86 16.84 -3.40
C GLY A 82 16.93 15.42 -3.96
N VAL A 83 18.01 15.16 -4.69
CA VAL A 83 18.23 13.88 -5.37
C VAL A 83 19.12 12.97 -4.53
N THR A 84 18.62 11.81 -4.15
CA THR A 84 19.46 10.74 -3.58
C THR A 84 20.10 9.91 -4.68
N LYS A 85 21.41 9.65 -4.55
CA LYS A 85 22.10 8.66 -5.38
C LYS A 85 21.97 7.27 -4.73
N THR A 86 21.49 6.30 -5.49
CA THR A 86 21.25 4.92 -5.06
C THR A 86 22.18 3.96 -5.79
N LEU A 87 22.89 3.11 -5.06
CA LEU A 87 23.66 2.02 -5.65
C LEU A 87 22.87 0.72 -5.53
N VAL A 88 22.61 0.04 -6.65
CA VAL A 88 21.99 -1.29 -6.64
C VAL A 88 23.08 -2.34 -6.88
N VAL A 89 23.33 -3.17 -5.89
CA VAL A 89 24.37 -4.20 -5.86
C VAL A 89 23.73 -5.55 -6.13
N GLN A 90 24.02 -6.11 -7.31
CA GLN A 90 23.52 -7.42 -7.73
C GLN A 90 24.45 -8.53 -7.22
N LEU A 91 23.94 -9.43 -6.38
CA LEU A 91 24.72 -10.55 -5.86
C LEU A 91 24.32 -11.87 -6.51
N TYR A 92 25.29 -12.77 -6.68
CA TYR A 92 25.02 -14.17 -7.06
C TYR A 92 26.04 -15.11 -6.43
N TRP A 93 25.70 -16.40 -6.32
CA TRP A 93 26.59 -17.44 -5.78
C TRP A 93 26.23 -18.82 -6.35
N ASN A 94 27.01 -19.84 -6.05
CA ASN A 94 26.74 -21.20 -6.51
C ASN A 94 25.36 -21.66 -5.99
N GLY A 95 24.50 -22.19 -6.88
CA GLY A 95 23.09 -22.51 -6.59
C GLY A 95 22.11 -21.40 -7.00
N PHE A 96 22.60 -20.17 -7.19
CA PHE A 96 21.86 -19.04 -7.75
C PHE A 96 22.73 -18.32 -8.79
N PRO A 97 22.83 -18.84 -10.03
CA PRO A 97 23.78 -18.37 -11.03
C PRO A 97 23.55 -16.90 -11.40
N ALA A 98 24.56 -16.25 -11.98
CA ALA A 98 24.40 -14.88 -12.47
C ALA A 98 23.30 -14.80 -13.53
N ALA A 99 22.55 -13.71 -13.52
CA ALA A 99 21.63 -13.31 -14.58
C ALA A 99 21.87 -11.81 -14.84
N ASP A 100 21.86 -11.39 -16.10
CA ASP A 100 22.02 -9.98 -16.45
C ASP A 100 20.68 -9.25 -16.38
N ASP A 101 20.16 -9.10 -15.17
CA ASP A 101 18.90 -8.40 -14.90
C ASP A 101 19.11 -6.90 -14.66
N SER A 102 20.25 -6.36 -15.08
CA SER A 102 20.67 -4.99 -14.80
C SER A 102 19.63 -3.96 -15.27
N ALA A 103 19.05 -4.18 -16.45
CA ALA A 103 18.00 -3.34 -17.01
C ALA A 103 16.67 -3.47 -16.23
N ALA A 104 16.27 -4.69 -15.88
CA ALA A 104 15.05 -4.95 -15.11
C ALA A 104 15.14 -4.34 -13.70
N LEU A 105 16.27 -4.51 -13.03
CA LEU A 105 16.54 -3.89 -11.72
C LEU A 105 16.60 -2.37 -11.79
N ARG A 106 17.20 -1.81 -12.85
CA ARG A 106 17.18 -0.37 -13.08
C ARG A 106 15.75 0.14 -13.18
N SER A 107 14.91 -0.53 -13.96
CA SER A 107 13.50 -0.17 -14.10
C SER A 107 12.77 -0.25 -12.75
N ARG A 108 12.88 -1.39 -12.05
CA ARG A 108 12.17 -1.67 -10.79
C ARG A 108 12.59 -0.79 -9.61
N ILE A 109 13.83 -0.32 -9.55
CA ILE A 109 14.37 0.38 -8.37
C ILE A 109 14.66 1.86 -8.66
N LEU A 110 15.15 2.17 -9.85
CA LEU A 110 15.70 3.49 -10.19
C LEU A 110 14.87 4.27 -11.20
N THR A 111 13.85 3.65 -11.83
CA THR A 111 12.93 4.34 -12.74
C THR A 111 11.54 4.47 -12.11
N GLY A 112 10.88 3.34 -11.85
CA GLY A 112 9.51 3.32 -11.31
C GLY A 112 9.40 4.03 -9.95
N PRO A 113 10.11 3.55 -8.92
CA PRO A 113 10.12 4.21 -7.62
C PRO A 113 10.63 5.64 -7.67
N ALA A 114 11.62 5.94 -8.52
CA ALA A 114 12.15 7.31 -8.65
C ALA A 114 11.08 8.29 -9.11
N ALA A 115 10.30 7.90 -10.10
CA ALA A 115 9.19 8.68 -10.57
C ALA A 115 8.11 8.77 -9.46
N TRP A 116 7.78 7.68 -8.77
CA TRP A 116 6.72 7.66 -7.75
C TRP A 116 7.05 8.61 -6.61
N TYR A 117 8.30 8.54 -6.14
CA TYR A 117 8.84 9.42 -5.12
C TYR A 117 8.90 10.88 -5.56
N HIS A 118 9.16 11.15 -6.85
CA HIS A 118 9.10 12.50 -7.38
C HIS A 118 7.68 13.08 -7.32
N THR A 119 6.69 12.29 -7.73
CA THR A 119 5.28 12.70 -7.74
C THR A 119 4.73 12.91 -6.32
N VAL A 120 4.87 11.90 -5.46
CA VAL A 120 4.34 11.93 -4.07
C VAL A 120 4.97 13.04 -3.22
N SER A 121 6.19 13.46 -3.58
CA SER A 121 6.91 14.52 -2.89
C SER A 121 6.68 15.91 -3.51
N HIS A 122 5.85 16.02 -4.54
CA HIS A 122 5.68 17.22 -5.36
C HIS A 122 7.03 17.81 -5.83
N GLY A 123 7.88 16.94 -6.36
CA GLY A 123 9.19 17.25 -6.90
C GLY A 123 10.29 17.52 -5.86
N ARG A 124 9.99 17.38 -4.56
CA ARG A 124 10.96 17.67 -3.49
C ARG A 124 12.03 16.60 -3.34
N TYR A 125 11.75 15.36 -3.73
CA TYR A 125 12.65 14.23 -3.58
C TYR A 125 12.78 13.47 -4.90
N GLY A 126 14.01 13.11 -5.25
CA GLY A 126 14.31 12.35 -6.47
C GLY A 126 15.28 11.22 -6.19
N ILE A 127 15.25 10.20 -7.03
CA ILE A 127 16.15 9.05 -6.96
C ILE A 127 16.89 8.95 -8.28
N THR A 128 18.20 8.76 -8.20
CA THR A 128 19.07 8.44 -9.35
C THR A 128 20.03 7.36 -8.95
N GLY A 129 20.77 6.78 -9.91
CA GLY A 129 21.84 5.89 -9.52
C GLY A 129 22.31 4.92 -10.59
N SER A 130 22.97 3.87 -10.10
CA SER A 130 23.65 2.87 -10.92
C SER A 130 23.34 1.48 -10.40
N VAL A 131 23.26 0.53 -11.32
CA VAL A 131 23.19 -0.90 -11.04
C VAL A 131 24.57 -1.49 -11.34
N THR A 132 25.15 -2.25 -10.41
CA THR A 132 26.41 -2.95 -10.66
C THR A 132 26.20 -4.06 -11.68
N ARG A 133 27.27 -4.52 -12.34
CA ARG A 133 27.24 -5.87 -12.93
C ARG A 133 27.00 -6.92 -11.82
N PRO A 134 26.48 -8.13 -12.13
CA PRO A 134 26.36 -9.20 -11.15
C PRO A 134 27.72 -9.52 -10.49
N ILE A 135 27.75 -9.59 -9.15
CA ILE A 135 28.96 -9.81 -8.36
C ILE A 135 28.90 -11.16 -7.66
N LYS A 136 29.88 -12.03 -7.95
CA LYS A 136 30.00 -13.34 -7.28
C LYS A 136 30.37 -13.14 -5.82
N VAL A 137 29.68 -13.85 -4.93
CA VAL A 137 29.99 -13.93 -3.51
C VAL A 137 30.02 -15.38 -3.03
N SER A 138 30.58 -15.61 -1.84
CA SER A 138 30.49 -16.91 -1.18
C SER A 138 29.02 -17.27 -0.89
N PRO A 139 28.64 -18.55 -0.94
CA PRO A 139 27.28 -18.98 -0.63
C PRO A 139 26.78 -18.49 0.73
N MET A 140 25.50 -18.13 0.76
CA MET A 140 24.80 -17.67 1.97
C MET A 140 23.48 -18.43 2.11
N ALA A 141 23.07 -18.64 3.36
CA ALA A 141 21.73 -19.15 3.66
C ALA A 141 20.68 -18.12 3.26
N CYS A 142 19.53 -18.63 2.84
CA CYS A 142 18.30 -17.88 2.59
C CYS A 142 17.49 -17.74 3.89
N GLY A 143 16.97 -16.56 4.19
CA GLY A 143 16.15 -16.33 5.38
C GLY A 143 16.22 -14.89 5.92
N GLU A 144 15.31 -14.57 6.84
CA GLU A 144 15.04 -13.19 7.29
C GLU A 144 15.51 -12.86 8.70
N SER A 145 16.25 -13.76 9.36
CA SER A 145 16.75 -13.49 10.72
C SER A 145 17.59 -12.21 10.74
N SER A 146 17.56 -11.47 11.86
CA SER A 146 18.33 -10.22 12.01
C SER A 146 19.83 -10.41 11.73
N ARG A 147 20.39 -11.59 12.08
CA ARG A 147 21.78 -11.94 11.76
C ARG A 147 22.02 -12.07 10.26
N LEU A 148 21.07 -12.65 9.52
CA LEU A 148 21.15 -12.77 8.06
C LEU A 148 21.02 -11.41 7.38
N LYS A 149 20.06 -10.57 7.80
CA LYS A 149 19.90 -9.19 7.28
C LYS A 149 21.21 -8.39 7.36
N LEU A 150 21.84 -8.38 8.54
CA LEU A 150 23.15 -7.72 8.75
C LEU A 150 24.28 -8.34 7.91
N ARG A 151 24.24 -9.66 7.70
CA ARG A 151 25.21 -10.37 6.85
C ARG A 151 25.05 -9.95 5.39
N TYR A 152 23.84 -9.89 4.86
CA TYR A 152 23.57 -9.46 3.48
C TYR A 152 24.07 -8.05 3.22
N GLU A 153 23.77 -7.10 4.13
CA GLU A 153 24.26 -5.72 4.04
C GLU A 153 25.79 -5.67 3.99
N ARG A 154 26.46 -6.36 4.94
CA ARG A 154 27.93 -6.39 5.03
C ARG A 154 28.55 -6.98 3.76
N VAL A 155 28.01 -8.09 3.27
CA VAL A 155 28.49 -8.76 2.05
C VAL A 155 28.28 -7.87 0.83
N GLY A 156 27.10 -7.26 0.68
CA GLY A 156 26.80 -6.33 -0.40
C GLY A 156 27.75 -5.12 -0.43
N ILE A 157 28.00 -4.50 0.74
CA ILE A 157 28.97 -3.40 0.84
C ILE A 157 30.39 -3.84 0.47
N LYS A 158 30.82 -5.01 0.95
CA LYS A 158 32.16 -5.55 0.61
C LYS A 158 32.25 -5.87 -0.88
N ALA A 159 31.20 -6.43 -1.47
CA ALA A 159 31.12 -6.78 -2.88
C ALA A 159 31.20 -5.52 -3.77
N ALA A 160 30.40 -4.49 -3.45
CA ALA A 160 30.44 -3.21 -4.14
C ALA A 160 31.83 -2.57 -4.11
N LYS A 161 32.49 -2.57 -2.95
CA LYS A 161 33.87 -2.06 -2.81
C LYS A 161 34.86 -2.82 -3.67
N ARG A 162 34.80 -4.16 -3.71
CA ARG A 162 35.66 -4.99 -4.57
C ARG A 162 35.43 -4.71 -6.05
N ALA A 163 34.21 -4.36 -6.43
CA ALA A 163 33.84 -3.98 -7.80
C ALA A 163 34.14 -2.50 -8.12
N GLY A 164 34.87 -1.78 -7.28
CA GLY A 164 35.29 -0.40 -7.54
C GLY A 164 34.28 0.68 -7.16
N TYR A 165 33.13 0.32 -6.58
CA TYR A 165 32.16 1.30 -6.10
C TYR A 165 32.54 1.81 -4.71
N GLY A 166 32.23 3.07 -4.42
CA GLY A 166 32.34 3.64 -3.08
C GLY A 166 30.97 3.80 -2.41
N PRO A 167 30.42 2.78 -1.72
CA PRO A 167 29.07 2.86 -1.14
C PRO A 167 28.84 4.08 -0.27
N ARG A 168 29.86 4.62 0.41
CA ARG A 168 29.78 5.84 1.23
C ARG A 168 29.25 7.07 0.47
N HIS A 169 29.52 7.15 -0.84
CA HIS A 169 29.15 8.27 -1.71
C HIS A 169 27.71 8.24 -2.22
N TYR A 170 26.98 7.16 -1.93
CA TYR A 170 25.57 7.02 -2.27
C TYR A 170 24.71 7.38 -1.06
N GLY A 171 23.54 7.99 -1.28
CA GLY A 171 22.56 8.20 -0.22
C GLY A 171 21.85 6.90 0.18
N ARG A 172 21.77 5.92 -0.74
CA ARG A 172 21.11 4.62 -0.56
C ARG A 172 21.94 3.48 -1.17
N VAL A 173 21.90 2.30 -0.57
CA VAL A 173 22.51 1.08 -1.11
C VAL A 173 21.49 -0.04 -1.04
N VAL A 174 21.09 -0.54 -2.20
CA VAL A 174 20.20 -1.68 -2.36
C VAL A 174 21.04 -2.92 -2.64
N VAL A 175 20.90 -3.97 -1.84
CA VAL A 175 21.51 -5.27 -2.07
C VAL A 175 20.44 -6.19 -2.64
N ALA A 176 20.53 -6.49 -3.93
CA ALA A 176 19.62 -7.38 -4.62
C ALA A 176 20.12 -8.82 -4.50
N LEU A 177 19.34 -9.65 -3.82
CA LEU A 177 19.62 -11.06 -3.58
C LEU A 177 18.79 -11.94 -4.52
N PRO A 178 19.38 -12.97 -5.12
CA PRO A 178 18.67 -13.90 -6.00
C PRO A 178 17.84 -14.93 -5.23
N CYS A 179 17.91 -14.89 -3.91
CA CYS A 179 17.32 -15.87 -3.01
C CYS A 179 15.82 -15.57 -2.79
N PRO A 180 14.92 -16.55 -2.99
CA PRO A 180 13.52 -16.44 -2.58
C PRO A 180 13.38 -16.62 -1.07
N ILE A 181 12.56 -15.78 -0.45
CA ILE A 181 12.18 -15.90 0.96
C ILE A 181 10.64 -15.92 1.02
N PRO A 182 10.02 -17.01 1.47
CA PRO A 182 8.57 -17.07 1.57
C PRO A 182 8.01 -15.90 2.39
N LYS A 183 6.94 -15.28 1.90
CA LYS A 183 6.20 -14.19 2.56
C LYS A 183 6.96 -12.86 2.73
N HIS A 184 8.22 -12.75 2.32
CA HIS A 184 9.03 -11.54 2.44
C HIS A 184 9.73 -11.16 1.14
N SER A 185 9.56 -9.92 0.71
CA SER A 185 10.15 -9.41 -0.52
C SER A 185 11.39 -8.52 -0.29
N GLY A 186 11.58 -8.02 0.93
CA GLY A 186 12.70 -7.15 1.24
C GLY A 186 12.85 -6.78 2.71
N PHE A 187 13.80 -5.87 2.96
CA PHE A 187 14.01 -5.20 4.24
C PHE A 187 14.76 -3.88 4.04
N GLY A 188 14.31 -2.81 4.69
CA GLY A 188 14.94 -1.50 4.72
C GLY A 188 15.29 -1.08 6.14
N GLN A 189 16.48 -0.51 6.33
CA GLN A 189 16.84 0.11 7.61
C GLN A 189 15.95 1.33 7.91
N MET A 190 15.56 1.49 9.18
CA MET A 190 14.66 2.59 9.61
C MET A 190 15.19 3.43 10.80
N PRO A 191 15.44 4.74 10.60
CA PRO A 191 15.90 5.30 9.33
C PRO A 191 17.25 4.68 8.95
N GLY A 192 17.64 4.78 7.69
CA GLY A 192 18.93 4.24 7.28
C GLY A 192 19.20 4.37 5.80
N LYS A 193 20.20 3.61 5.35
CA LYS A 193 20.72 3.68 3.99
C LYS A 193 20.63 2.36 3.24
N MET A 194 20.60 1.26 3.98
CA MET A 194 20.59 -0.06 3.39
C MET A 194 19.15 -0.51 3.11
N ILE A 195 19.03 -1.16 1.97
CA ILE A 195 17.86 -1.91 1.54
C ILE A 195 18.36 -3.27 1.06
N VAL A 196 17.67 -4.33 1.40
CA VAL A 196 17.90 -5.68 0.90
C VAL A 196 16.62 -6.11 0.19
N LEU A 197 16.74 -6.54 -1.06
CA LEU A 197 15.62 -7.07 -1.83
C LEU A 197 15.86 -8.56 -2.09
N TYR A 198 14.84 -9.37 -1.84
CA TYR A 198 14.84 -10.80 -2.11
C TYR A 198 14.25 -11.07 -3.49
N GLU A 199 14.60 -12.22 -4.07
CA GLU A 199 14.07 -12.69 -5.36
C GLU A 199 13.93 -11.59 -6.41
N TYR A 200 15.01 -10.85 -6.66
CA TYR A 200 14.97 -9.79 -7.67
C TYR A 200 14.72 -10.33 -9.09
N ARG A 201 14.90 -11.64 -9.26
CA ARG A 201 14.47 -12.41 -10.42
C ARG A 201 13.00 -12.77 -10.25
N GLN A 202 12.10 -11.82 -10.46
CA GLN A 202 10.69 -12.17 -10.57
C GLN A 202 10.45 -12.82 -11.94
N PRO A 203 9.60 -13.86 -12.03
CA PRO A 203 9.21 -14.44 -13.29
C PRO A 203 8.48 -13.35 -14.10
N HIS A 204 8.74 -13.33 -15.41
CA HIS A 204 7.82 -12.73 -16.35
C HIS A 204 6.40 -13.14 -16.00
N ILE A 205 5.43 -12.23 -16.15
CA ILE A 205 4.00 -12.51 -16.02
C ILE A 205 3.70 -13.77 -16.83
N THR A 206 3.69 -14.93 -16.16
CA THR A 206 3.27 -16.18 -16.77
C THR A 206 1.75 -16.12 -16.79
N PRO A 207 1.11 -16.23 -17.97
CA PRO A 207 -0.33 -16.32 -18.05
C PRO A 207 -0.84 -17.41 -17.10
N PRO A 208 -2.04 -17.27 -16.51
CA PRO A 208 -2.65 -18.36 -15.76
C PRO A 208 -2.70 -19.62 -16.64
N THR A 209 -2.41 -20.78 -16.05
CA THR A 209 -2.55 -22.08 -16.73
C THR A 209 -4.01 -22.28 -17.14
N ALA A 210 -4.29 -22.18 -18.44
CA ALA A 210 -5.59 -22.47 -19.04
C ALA A 210 -5.59 -23.88 -19.68
N PRO A 211 -6.76 -24.55 -19.79
CA PRO A 211 -6.87 -25.84 -20.48
C PRO A 211 -6.42 -25.76 -21.95
N ALA A 212 -5.92 -26.86 -22.49
CA ALA A 212 -5.55 -26.98 -23.89
C ALA A 212 -6.72 -26.57 -24.81
N GLY A 213 -6.46 -25.72 -25.81
CA GLY A 213 -7.48 -25.17 -26.71
C GLY A 213 -8.06 -23.81 -26.29
N THR A 214 -7.68 -23.27 -25.13
CA THR A 214 -8.06 -21.92 -24.71
C THR A 214 -7.16 -20.87 -25.40
N THR A 215 -7.76 -19.91 -26.09
CA THR A 215 -7.03 -18.74 -26.62
C THR A 215 -7.07 -17.62 -25.59
N LEU A 216 -5.91 -17.15 -25.14
CA LEU A 216 -5.80 -15.98 -24.27
C LEU A 216 -5.39 -14.77 -25.11
N THR A 217 -6.26 -13.78 -25.21
CA THR A 217 -5.91 -12.46 -25.75
C THR A 217 -5.67 -11.49 -24.60
N THR A 218 -4.57 -10.75 -24.67
CA THR A 218 -4.22 -9.74 -23.67
C THR A 218 -4.49 -8.36 -24.23
N SER A 219 -5.21 -7.55 -23.46
CA SER A 219 -5.29 -6.11 -23.71
C SER A 219 -4.49 -5.41 -22.60
N THR A 220 -3.46 -4.65 -23.01
CA THR A 220 -2.62 -3.92 -22.06
C THR A 220 -2.96 -2.44 -22.16
N VAL A 221 -3.57 -1.87 -21.12
CA VAL A 221 -3.72 -0.42 -20.98
C VAL A 221 -2.65 0.04 -19.99
N SER A 222 -1.71 0.87 -20.45
CA SER A 222 -0.66 1.41 -19.59
C SER A 222 -0.90 2.88 -19.27
N SER A 223 -0.54 3.26 -18.06
CA SER A 223 -0.24 4.66 -17.71
C SER A 223 1.19 4.71 -17.15
N SER A 224 1.66 5.89 -16.79
CA SER A 224 3.00 6.08 -16.20
C SER A 224 3.26 5.29 -14.91
N TRP A 225 2.24 4.72 -14.28
CA TRP A 225 2.33 4.01 -12.98
C TRP A 225 1.71 2.62 -12.98
N TRP A 226 0.87 2.32 -13.97
CA TRP A 226 -0.05 1.18 -13.93
C TRP A 226 0.00 0.42 -15.25
N ILE A 227 0.00 -0.91 -15.13
CA ILE A 227 -0.28 -1.81 -16.23
C ILE A 227 -1.62 -2.48 -15.89
N PHE A 228 -2.65 -2.13 -16.63
CA PHE A 228 -3.88 -2.90 -16.66
C PHE A 228 -3.68 -3.99 -17.72
N GLN A 229 -3.72 -5.24 -17.30
CA GLN A 229 -3.74 -6.37 -18.21
C GLN A 229 -5.07 -7.08 -18.08
N ASP A 230 -5.93 -6.91 -19.07
CA ASP A 230 -7.14 -7.71 -19.19
C ASP A 230 -6.81 -8.97 -19.99
N PHE A 231 -7.24 -10.12 -19.47
CA PHE A 231 -7.16 -11.39 -20.16
C PHE A 231 -8.56 -11.76 -20.63
N THR A 232 -8.74 -11.87 -21.94
CA THR A 232 -9.93 -12.50 -22.51
C THR A 232 -9.58 -13.95 -22.79
N ALA A 233 -10.30 -14.87 -22.15
CA ALA A 233 -10.17 -16.30 -22.41
C ALA A 233 -11.30 -16.71 -23.37
N THR A 234 -10.91 -17.23 -24.53
CA THR A 234 -11.82 -17.89 -25.46
C THR A 234 -11.65 -19.39 -25.31
N TRP A 235 -12.70 -20.05 -24.84
CA TRP A 235 -12.74 -21.49 -24.59
C TRP A 235 -13.01 -22.28 -25.89
N PRO A 236 -12.71 -23.59 -25.92
CA PRO A 236 -12.85 -24.42 -27.13
C PRO A 236 -14.29 -24.52 -27.70
N ASP A 237 -15.30 -24.23 -26.88
CA ASP A 237 -16.71 -24.17 -27.27
C ASP A 237 -17.11 -22.83 -27.92
N GLY A 238 -16.15 -21.92 -28.10
CA GLY A 238 -16.38 -20.58 -28.64
C GLY A 238 -16.91 -19.58 -27.62
N TYR A 239 -17.11 -19.99 -26.36
CA TYR A 239 -17.46 -19.09 -25.28
C TYR A 239 -16.26 -18.17 -24.99
N SER A 240 -16.48 -16.86 -24.98
CA SER A 240 -15.48 -15.89 -24.56
C SER A 240 -15.96 -15.22 -23.28
N ASP A 241 -15.12 -15.26 -22.27
CA ASP A 241 -15.34 -14.48 -21.06
C ASP A 241 -14.15 -13.55 -20.84
N THR A 242 -14.45 -12.31 -20.46
CA THR A 242 -13.43 -11.45 -19.91
C THR A 242 -13.21 -11.93 -18.50
N VAL A 243 -12.14 -12.70 -18.29
CA VAL A 243 -11.72 -13.04 -16.94
C VAL A 243 -11.37 -11.70 -16.30
N THR A 244 -12.30 -11.15 -15.54
CA THR A 244 -12.12 -9.95 -14.72
C THR A 244 -11.29 -10.32 -13.48
N GLY A 245 -10.20 -11.05 -13.74
CA GLY A 245 -9.06 -11.29 -12.88
C GLY A 245 -7.80 -10.70 -13.49
N GLY A 246 -7.94 -9.83 -14.51
CA GLY A 246 -6.91 -8.92 -14.95
C GLY A 246 -6.42 -8.10 -13.77
N GLY A 247 -5.37 -8.59 -13.12
CA GLY A 247 -4.82 -7.96 -11.94
C GLY A 247 -4.47 -6.51 -12.29
N ARG A 248 -4.80 -5.57 -11.39
CA ARG A 248 -4.13 -4.27 -11.42
C ARG A 248 -2.67 -4.52 -11.07
N PHE A 249 -1.83 -4.67 -12.09
CA PHE A 249 -0.41 -4.79 -11.88
C PHE A 249 0.17 -3.39 -11.84
N MET A 250 0.88 -3.10 -10.76
CA MET A 250 1.70 -1.90 -10.77
C MET A 250 2.81 -2.08 -11.79
N ALA A 251 2.98 -1.07 -12.65
CA ALA A 251 4.18 -0.99 -13.49
C ALA A 251 5.45 -0.81 -12.65
N VAL A 252 5.27 -0.47 -11.36
CA VAL A 252 6.30 -0.23 -10.37
C VAL A 252 6.25 -1.28 -9.27
N ASP A 253 7.41 -1.78 -8.88
CA ASP A 253 7.51 -2.70 -7.74
C ASP A 253 7.28 -1.91 -6.44
N LEU A 254 6.23 -2.26 -5.70
CA LEU A 254 5.89 -1.63 -4.42
C LEU A 254 6.89 -1.96 -3.32
N THR A 255 7.64 -3.07 -3.46
CA THR A 255 8.64 -3.45 -2.44
C THR A 255 9.75 -2.40 -2.34
N PRO A 256 10.47 -2.02 -3.42
CA PRO A 256 11.40 -0.90 -3.37
C PRO A 256 10.80 0.40 -2.82
N ILE A 257 9.56 0.73 -3.16
CA ILE A 257 8.90 1.94 -2.63
C ILE A 257 8.77 1.85 -1.11
N HIS A 258 8.23 0.74 -0.61
CA HIS A 258 8.05 0.46 0.81
C HIS A 258 9.38 0.48 1.58
N GLU A 259 10.37 -0.29 1.13
CA GLU A 259 11.66 -0.39 1.81
C GLU A 259 12.45 0.93 1.78
N MET A 260 12.30 1.73 0.71
CA MET A 260 12.83 3.09 0.68
C MET A 260 12.11 4.01 1.67
N GLY A 261 10.83 3.78 1.96
CA GLY A 261 10.06 4.51 2.95
C GLY A 261 10.64 4.32 4.36
N HIS A 262 11.11 3.11 4.68
CA HIS A 262 11.85 2.85 5.91
C HIS A 262 13.12 3.69 6.01
N ASN A 263 13.90 3.81 4.94
CA ASN A 263 15.09 4.66 4.93
C ASN A 263 14.76 6.16 5.20
N LEU A 264 13.53 6.59 4.96
CA LEU A 264 13.00 7.92 5.30
C LEU A 264 12.45 8.01 6.73
N GLY A 265 12.53 6.92 7.50
CA GLY A 265 12.07 6.82 8.88
C GLY A 265 10.57 6.55 9.02
N LEU A 266 9.92 5.98 8.01
CA LEU A 266 8.50 5.60 8.07
C LEU A 266 8.36 4.17 8.57
N ASP A 267 7.45 3.96 9.52
CA ASP A 267 7.06 2.64 10.04
C ASP A 267 5.88 2.07 9.24
N HIS A 268 5.56 0.80 9.48
CA HIS A 268 4.42 0.15 8.83
C HIS A 268 3.12 0.90 9.10
N ALA A 269 2.22 0.82 8.13
CA ALA A 269 0.86 1.33 8.23
C ALA A 269 -0.07 0.16 8.53
N HIS A 270 -0.86 0.30 9.59
CA HIS A 270 -1.68 -0.77 10.14
C HIS A 270 -3.17 -0.45 9.95
N LEU A 271 -4.01 -1.49 9.97
CA LEU A 271 -5.45 -1.33 10.19
C LEU A 271 -5.77 -1.55 11.67
N LEU A 272 -6.62 -0.70 12.23
CA LEU A 272 -7.24 -0.93 13.53
C LEU A 272 -8.48 -1.79 13.34
N GLN A 273 -8.38 -3.08 13.67
CA GLN A 273 -9.52 -3.99 13.67
C GLN A 273 -10.08 -4.11 15.09
N CYS A 274 -11.25 -3.54 15.34
CA CYS A 274 -11.94 -3.68 16.63
C CYS A 274 -13.14 -4.62 16.53
N ARG A 275 -13.42 -5.37 17.60
CA ARG A 275 -14.60 -6.23 17.69
C ARG A 275 -15.33 -5.99 19.00
N LYS A 276 -16.66 -6.00 18.95
CA LYS A 276 -17.56 -5.95 20.12
C LYS A 276 -18.59 -7.06 19.99
N HIS A 277 -18.63 -7.98 20.97
CA HIS A 277 -19.49 -9.17 20.94
C HIS A 277 -19.35 -9.99 19.63
N GLY A 278 -18.12 -10.15 19.14
CA GLY A 278 -17.85 -10.88 17.88
C GLY A 278 -18.09 -10.08 16.59
N VAL A 279 -18.71 -8.91 16.67
CA VAL A 279 -19.01 -8.05 15.51
C VAL A 279 -17.94 -6.98 15.34
N THR A 280 -17.44 -6.80 14.11
CA THR A 280 -16.47 -5.74 13.79
C THR A 280 -17.09 -4.37 14.05
N THR A 281 -16.31 -3.45 14.63
CA THR A 281 -16.72 -2.07 14.89
C THR A 281 -15.53 -1.12 14.69
N SER A 282 -15.77 0.18 14.56
CA SER A 282 -14.72 1.18 14.37
C SER A 282 -13.90 1.39 15.63
N PHE A 283 -14.55 1.22 16.80
CA PHE A 283 -13.91 1.28 18.10
C PHE A 283 -14.61 0.35 19.09
N ALA A 284 -13.84 -0.46 19.82
CA ALA A 284 -14.34 -1.32 20.90
C ALA A 284 -13.38 -1.32 22.09
N GLY A 285 -13.80 -1.96 23.18
CA GLY A 285 -12.91 -2.28 24.31
C GLY A 285 -11.75 -3.19 23.90
N HIS A 286 -11.92 -4.00 22.84
CA HIS A 286 -10.88 -4.86 22.27
C HIS A 286 -10.62 -4.48 20.81
N CYS A 287 -9.45 -3.91 20.56
CA CYS A 287 -8.95 -3.60 19.22
C CYS A 287 -7.59 -4.26 19.01
N THR A 288 -7.40 -4.83 17.83
CA THR A 288 -6.16 -5.46 17.38
C THR A 288 -5.56 -4.64 16.24
N SER A 289 -4.23 -4.66 16.15
CA SER A 289 -3.48 -4.01 15.07
C SER A 289 -3.18 -5.04 14.00
N VAL A 290 -3.67 -4.83 12.79
CA VAL A 290 -3.34 -5.66 11.63
C VAL A 290 -2.18 -4.99 10.90
N GLU A 291 -1.00 -5.59 11.00
CA GLU A 291 0.20 -5.13 10.30
C GLU A 291 0.01 -5.14 8.78
N TYR A 292 0.46 -4.08 8.12
CA TYR A 292 0.26 -3.82 6.70
C TYR A 292 -1.22 -3.71 6.27
N GLY A 293 -2.15 -3.53 7.21
CA GLY A 293 -3.59 -3.51 6.89
C GLY A 293 -4.10 -2.20 6.28
N ASP A 294 -3.27 -1.15 6.18
CA ASP A 294 -3.66 0.12 5.57
C ASP A 294 -3.46 0.07 4.06
N ASP A 295 -4.52 -0.23 3.33
CA ASP A 295 -4.49 -0.42 1.88
C ASP A 295 -4.41 0.91 1.08
N TYR A 296 -4.30 2.05 1.77
CA TYR A 296 -4.22 3.38 1.16
C TYR A 296 -2.83 4.00 1.27
N ASP A 297 -1.93 3.35 2.02
CA ASP A 297 -0.60 3.85 2.34
C ASP A 297 0.46 2.88 1.80
N ALA A 298 1.47 3.41 1.09
CA ALA A 298 2.56 2.59 0.57
C ALA A 298 3.39 1.87 1.66
N MET A 299 3.27 2.27 2.93
CA MET A 299 3.83 1.54 4.09
C MET A 299 2.88 0.47 4.65
N GLY A 300 1.73 0.28 4.04
CA GLY A 300 0.77 -0.77 4.35
C GLY A 300 0.98 -1.99 3.45
N SER A 301 -0.09 -2.52 2.88
CA SER A 301 -0.06 -3.76 2.11
C SER A 301 0.73 -3.63 0.81
N ARG A 302 1.44 -4.70 0.46
CA ARG A 302 2.16 -4.82 -0.82
C ARG A 302 1.26 -4.84 -2.06
N PHE A 303 -0.05 -4.92 -1.88
CA PHE A 303 -1.05 -4.97 -2.95
C PHE A 303 -1.81 -3.65 -3.12
N ALA A 304 -1.47 -2.66 -2.30
CA ALA A 304 -2.36 -1.55 -2.04
C ALA A 304 -1.65 -0.23 -2.38
N PRO A 305 -2.00 0.38 -3.52
CA PRO A 305 -0.99 1.12 -4.26
C PRO A 305 -1.11 2.65 -4.12
N GLY A 306 -1.56 3.09 -2.95
CA GLY A 306 -1.81 4.50 -2.66
C GLY A 306 -0.56 5.32 -2.31
N SER A 307 -0.73 6.63 -2.33
CA SER A 307 0.19 7.62 -1.74
C SER A 307 0.46 7.35 -0.26
N PHE A 308 1.43 8.03 0.33
CA PHE A 308 1.54 8.02 1.80
C PHE A 308 0.35 8.74 2.46
N SER A 309 -0.08 8.28 3.63
CA SER A 309 -1.09 8.98 4.44
C SER A 309 -0.60 10.37 4.89
N ALA A 310 -1.54 11.27 5.19
CA ALA A 310 -1.28 12.61 5.68
C ALA A 310 -0.28 12.70 6.85
N PRO A 311 -0.33 11.86 7.91
CA PRO A 311 0.69 11.90 8.96
C PRO A 311 2.11 11.65 8.41
N ARG A 312 2.26 10.74 7.43
CA ARG A 312 3.56 10.45 6.80
C ARG A 312 4.01 11.57 5.88
N LEU A 313 3.14 12.04 4.98
CA LEU A 313 3.45 13.18 4.11
C LEU A 313 3.79 14.43 4.93
N LYS A 314 3.12 14.64 6.07
CA LYS A 314 3.45 15.72 7.01
C LYS A 314 4.82 15.53 7.65
N LYS A 315 5.15 14.31 8.10
CA LYS A 315 6.45 13.95 8.68
C LYS A 315 7.60 14.19 7.69
N LEU A 316 7.38 13.87 6.42
CA LEU A 316 8.36 14.05 5.34
C LEU A 316 8.43 15.49 4.81
N HIS A 317 7.50 16.36 5.21
CA HIS A 317 7.32 17.71 4.66
C HIS A 317 6.98 17.72 3.17
N TRP A 318 6.19 16.75 2.73
CA TRP A 318 5.76 16.58 1.34
C TRP A 318 4.33 17.04 1.08
N LEU A 319 3.50 17.26 2.12
CA LEU A 319 2.21 17.94 1.95
C LEU A 319 2.42 19.40 1.48
N PRO A 320 1.92 19.79 0.29
CA PRO A 320 2.04 21.16 -0.20
C PRO A 320 1.01 22.10 0.44
N GLY A 321 -0.13 21.56 0.87
CA GLY A 321 -1.19 22.28 1.56
C GLY A 321 -1.03 22.36 3.07
N LYS A 322 -2.11 22.78 3.73
CA LYS A 322 -2.16 23.03 5.17
C LYS A 322 -2.72 21.82 5.91
N VAL A 323 -2.19 21.61 7.11
CA VAL A 323 -2.79 20.73 8.13
C VAL A 323 -3.44 21.63 9.17
N LYS A 324 -4.75 21.52 9.38
CA LYS A 324 -5.49 22.34 10.35
C LYS A 324 -5.64 21.59 11.67
N HIS A 325 -5.14 22.18 12.76
CA HIS A 325 -5.33 21.65 14.10
C HIS A 325 -6.70 22.08 14.64
N VAL A 326 -7.56 21.12 15.00
CA VAL A 326 -8.92 21.36 15.49
C VAL A 326 -9.00 20.93 16.96
N HIS A 327 -9.45 21.85 17.81
CA HIS A 327 -9.54 21.67 19.27
C HIS A 327 -10.95 21.80 19.83
N LYS A 328 -11.88 22.33 19.04
CA LYS A 328 -13.28 22.58 19.39
C LYS A 328 -14.14 22.16 18.20
N ARG A 329 -15.46 22.27 18.34
CA ARG A 329 -16.40 22.05 17.25
C ARG A 329 -16.00 22.90 16.03
N ALA A 330 -15.90 22.27 14.87
CA ALA A 330 -15.54 22.93 13.63
C ALA A 330 -16.12 22.20 12.42
N THR A 331 -16.44 22.94 11.37
CA THR A 331 -16.67 22.40 10.02
C THR A 331 -15.50 22.84 9.15
N VAL A 332 -14.90 21.90 8.43
CA VAL A 332 -13.70 22.11 7.63
C VAL A 332 -13.88 21.48 6.26
N THR A 333 -13.59 22.25 5.22
CA THR A 333 -13.46 21.74 3.85
C THR A 333 -12.05 21.19 3.65
N LEU A 334 -11.96 19.89 3.41
CA LEU A 334 -10.76 19.19 3.00
C LEU A 334 -10.61 19.23 1.48
N ALA A 335 -9.42 19.59 1.02
CA ALA A 335 -8.98 19.36 -0.35
C ALA A 335 -8.40 17.93 -0.47
N PRO A 336 -8.38 17.34 -1.68
CA PRO A 336 -7.72 16.08 -1.94
C PRO A 336 -6.28 16.02 -1.41
N LEU A 337 -5.90 14.86 -0.86
CA LEU A 337 -4.55 14.64 -0.33
C LEU A 337 -3.47 14.82 -1.40
N GLU A 338 -3.76 14.36 -2.63
CA GLU A 338 -2.88 14.50 -3.81
C GLU A 338 -3.00 15.87 -4.50
N GLY A 339 -3.80 16.79 -3.94
CA GLY A 339 -3.95 18.15 -4.44
C GLY A 339 -2.71 19.02 -4.24
N ALA A 340 -2.67 20.17 -4.92
CA ALA A 340 -1.52 21.10 -4.85
C ALA A 340 -1.60 22.09 -3.68
N SER A 341 -2.78 22.32 -3.08
CA SER A 341 -2.97 23.30 -2.01
C SER A 341 -4.28 23.05 -1.23
N GLY A 342 -4.67 23.98 -0.36
CA GLY A 342 -5.87 23.87 0.47
C GLY A 342 -5.60 23.19 1.81
N THR A 343 -6.66 22.89 2.58
CA THR A 343 -6.54 22.11 3.81
C THR A 343 -6.58 20.63 3.45
N GLN A 344 -5.47 19.91 3.48
CA GLN A 344 -5.40 18.52 3.02
C GLN A 344 -5.60 17.50 4.14
N ALA A 345 -5.40 17.94 5.38
CA ALA A 345 -5.74 17.15 6.54
C ALA A 345 -6.16 18.04 7.71
N ILE A 346 -6.96 17.49 8.60
CA ILE A 346 -7.15 18.03 9.94
C ILE A 346 -6.57 17.09 10.98
N THR A 347 -6.15 17.65 12.11
CA THR A 347 -5.76 16.84 13.27
C THR A 347 -6.61 17.17 14.48
N VAL A 348 -7.01 16.15 15.23
CA VAL A 348 -7.69 16.32 16.51
C VAL A 348 -6.97 15.50 17.59
N LYS A 349 -6.63 16.15 18.70
CA LYS A 349 -5.97 15.47 19.83
C LYS A 349 -6.99 14.58 20.55
N GLY A 350 -6.68 13.29 20.66
CA GLY A 350 -7.35 12.33 21.52
C GLY A 350 -6.71 12.26 22.92
N ARG A 351 -7.00 11.18 23.64
CA ARG A 351 -6.38 10.88 24.95
C ARG A 351 -5.01 10.20 24.78
N ASN A 352 -4.20 10.20 25.82
CA ASN A 352 -2.92 9.46 25.90
C ASN A 352 -1.95 9.79 24.74
N GLY A 353 -1.93 11.05 24.29
CA GLY A 353 -1.09 11.50 23.18
C GLY A 353 -1.54 11.03 21.79
N ARG A 354 -2.69 10.35 21.67
CA ARG A 354 -3.26 9.98 20.37
C ARG A 354 -3.61 11.23 19.57
N VAL A 355 -3.31 11.22 18.28
CA VAL A 355 -3.74 12.26 17.34
C VAL A 355 -4.50 11.58 16.21
N TYR A 356 -5.74 12.01 16.00
CA TYR A 356 -6.55 11.62 14.85
C TYR A 356 -6.20 12.53 13.68
N TRP A 357 -5.97 11.92 12.52
CA TRP A 357 -5.73 12.56 11.24
C TRP A 357 -6.92 12.24 10.35
N ILE A 358 -7.52 13.27 9.77
CA ILE A 358 -8.63 13.11 8.84
C ILE A 358 -8.19 13.69 7.52
N GLU A 359 -8.21 12.86 6.49
CA GLU A 359 -7.76 13.14 5.12
C GLU A 359 -8.84 12.79 4.11
N TYR A 360 -8.73 13.34 2.90
CA TYR A 360 -9.66 13.06 1.80
C TYR A 360 -8.90 12.47 0.61
N ARG A 361 -9.21 11.21 0.27
CA ARG A 361 -8.59 10.48 -0.84
C ARG A 361 -9.46 10.49 -2.07
N THR A 362 -8.87 10.80 -3.21
CA THR A 362 -9.49 10.83 -4.54
C THR A 362 -8.59 10.11 -5.53
N ARG A 363 -9.15 9.66 -6.65
CA ARG A 363 -8.38 9.02 -7.73
C ARG A 363 -7.62 10.03 -8.58
N THR A 364 -6.63 10.68 -7.99
CA THR A 364 -5.81 11.71 -8.63
C THR A 364 -4.35 11.56 -8.21
N GLY A 365 -3.40 12.06 -8.99
CA GLY A 365 -1.99 11.99 -8.63
C GLY A 365 -1.52 10.53 -8.48
N VAL A 366 -0.81 10.22 -7.39
CA VAL A 366 -0.36 8.85 -7.10
C VAL A 366 -1.55 7.91 -6.89
N ASP A 367 -2.66 8.42 -6.37
CA ASP A 367 -3.87 7.64 -6.07
C ASP A 367 -4.75 7.34 -7.28
N ALA A 368 -4.33 7.67 -8.50
CA ALA A 368 -5.17 7.55 -9.71
C ALA A 368 -5.78 6.15 -9.93
N ALA A 369 -5.11 5.09 -9.48
CA ALA A 369 -5.61 3.72 -9.56
C ALA A 369 -6.05 3.11 -8.23
N LEU A 370 -6.33 3.92 -7.20
CA LEU A 370 -7.21 3.46 -6.13
C LEU A 370 -8.53 2.99 -6.74
N ASP A 371 -9.14 1.97 -6.15
CA ASP A 371 -10.50 1.58 -6.51
C ASP A 371 -11.49 2.75 -6.30
N PRO A 372 -12.55 2.93 -7.13
CA PRO A 372 -13.60 3.89 -6.81
C PRO A 372 -14.12 3.75 -5.37
N ALA A 373 -14.28 2.51 -4.88
CA ALA A 373 -14.70 2.23 -3.52
C ALA A 373 -13.66 2.66 -2.47
N GLN A 374 -12.40 2.83 -2.88
CA GLN A 374 -11.29 3.30 -2.06
C GLN A 374 -11.18 4.85 -2.00
N THR A 375 -12.22 5.60 -2.36
CA THR A 375 -12.21 7.08 -2.30
C THR A 375 -13.13 7.61 -1.21
N GLY A 376 -12.69 8.65 -0.50
CA GLY A 376 -13.47 9.23 0.57
C GLY A 376 -12.64 9.78 1.72
N VAL A 377 -13.34 10.10 2.80
CA VAL A 377 -12.72 10.61 4.04
C VAL A 377 -12.17 9.45 4.84
N LEU A 378 -10.86 9.42 5.08
CA LEU A 378 -10.21 8.43 5.93
C LEU A 378 -9.88 9.02 7.30
N ILE A 379 -9.82 8.14 8.30
CA ILE A 379 -9.40 8.48 9.65
C ILE A 379 -8.20 7.60 10.01
N HIS A 380 -7.04 8.21 10.18
CA HIS A 380 -5.89 7.55 10.79
C HIS A 380 -5.70 8.05 12.21
N TYR A 381 -5.02 7.28 13.05
CA TYR A 381 -4.46 7.82 14.26
C TYR A 381 -2.98 7.47 14.42
N THR A 382 -2.26 8.35 15.12
CA THR A 382 -0.87 8.17 15.53
C THR A 382 -0.78 8.18 17.06
N LYS A 383 0.22 7.51 17.61
CA LYS A 383 0.53 7.47 19.05
C LYS A 383 1.90 8.12 19.32
N PRO A 384 2.16 8.59 20.56
CA PRO A 384 3.49 9.08 20.91
C PRO A 384 4.52 7.93 20.85
N HIS A 385 5.79 8.30 20.66
CA HIS A 385 6.95 7.38 20.66
C HIS A 385 7.00 6.32 19.56
N THR A 386 6.10 6.37 18.59
CA THR A 386 6.11 5.48 17.41
C THR A 386 5.91 6.28 16.13
N ALA A 387 6.45 5.75 15.02
CA ALA A 387 6.21 6.26 13.68
C ALA A 387 5.09 5.51 12.94
N GLN A 388 4.44 4.56 13.61
CA GLN A 388 3.32 3.79 13.08
C GLN A 388 2.04 4.62 12.96
N THR A 389 1.20 4.20 12.03
CA THR A 389 -0.15 4.72 11.83
C THR A 389 -1.16 3.60 11.88
N TRP A 390 -2.37 3.93 12.31
CA TRP A 390 -3.49 3.01 12.29
C TRP A 390 -4.65 3.64 11.54
N LEU A 391 -5.00 3.08 10.40
CA LEU A 391 -6.26 3.34 9.72
C LEU A 391 -7.41 2.84 10.59
N VAL A 392 -8.42 3.67 10.78
CA VAL A 392 -9.65 3.31 11.48
C VAL A 392 -10.67 2.88 10.44
N ASP A 393 -11.19 1.66 10.60
CA ASP A 393 -12.31 1.18 9.79
C ASP A 393 -13.60 1.93 10.17
N ALA A 394 -14.03 2.87 9.33
CA ALA A 394 -15.27 3.61 9.52
C ALA A 394 -16.53 2.91 8.98
N LEU A 395 -16.40 1.75 8.32
CA LEU A 395 -17.52 0.93 7.82
C LEU A 395 -17.41 -0.54 8.28
N PRO A 396 -17.26 -0.78 9.58
CA PRO A 396 -16.95 -2.11 10.11
C PRO A 396 -18.11 -3.11 9.99
N ALA A 397 -19.32 -2.62 9.71
CA ALA A 397 -20.57 -3.38 9.72
C ALA A 397 -20.90 -4.03 8.37
N SER A 398 -20.02 -3.98 7.37
CA SER A 398 -20.19 -4.76 6.11
C SER A 398 -20.24 -6.28 6.36
N GLY A 399 -19.84 -6.75 7.55
CA GLY A 399 -20.05 -8.12 7.99
C GLY A 399 -19.09 -9.17 7.42
N ARG A 400 -18.05 -8.81 6.66
CA ARG A 400 -17.19 -9.80 5.99
C ARG A 400 -15.72 -9.85 6.44
N ALA A 401 -15.33 -9.08 7.46
CA ALA A 401 -14.00 -9.17 8.09
C ALA A 401 -13.82 -10.42 8.98
N GLN A 402 -14.26 -11.59 8.53
CA GLN A 402 -14.24 -12.81 9.35
C GLN A 402 -13.05 -13.73 9.16
N ASN A 403 -12.26 -13.66 8.08
CA ASN A 403 -11.03 -14.47 7.98
C ASN A 403 -9.98 -13.76 7.13
N VAL A 404 -8.89 -13.30 7.74
CA VAL A 404 -7.70 -12.84 6.99
C VAL A 404 -6.47 -13.56 7.51
N ASP A 405 -6.25 -14.78 7.01
CA ASP A 405 -4.89 -15.18 6.70
C ASP A 405 -4.49 -14.38 5.45
N ALA A 406 -3.56 -13.45 5.60
CA ALA A 406 -3.31 -12.35 4.66
C ALA A 406 -2.60 -12.78 3.36
N HIS A 407 -2.97 -13.90 2.74
CA HIS A 407 -2.14 -14.56 1.74
C HIS A 407 -2.80 -15.13 0.49
N VAL A 408 -4.10 -14.92 0.25
CA VAL A 408 -4.73 -15.36 -1.00
C VAL A 408 -5.45 -14.20 -1.68
N VAL A 409 -5.17 -14.08 -2.97
CA VAL A 409 -5.78 -13.17 -3.96
C VAL A 409 -7.30 -13.07 -3.76
N GLY A 410 -7.79 -11.85 -3.58
CA GLY A 410 -9.22 -11.57 -3.42
C GLY A 410 -9.44 -10.26 -2.66
N LEU A 411 -9.83 -9.23 -3.40
CA LEU A 411 -10.43 -8.01 -2.90
C LEU A 411 -11.62 -8.38 -2.01
N ASP A 412 -11.49 -8.34 -0.68
CA ASP A 412 -12.68 -8.37 0.18
C ASP A 412 -12.40 -7.58 1.49
N ASP A 413 -13.11 -6.45 1.58
CA ASP A 413 -13.44 -5.61 2.74
C ASP A 413 -12.39 -4.70 3.41
N ARG A 414 -11.08 -4.87 3.22
CA ARG A 414 -10.10 -3.85 3.72
C ARG A 414 -10.13 -2.54 2.91
N ASP A 415 -10.73 -2.61 1.73
CA ASP A 415 -10.80 -1.54 0.73
C ASP A 415 -11.88 -0.49 0.99
N GLN A 416 -12.58 -0.54 2.14
CA GLN A 416 -13.71 0.35 2.44
C GLN A 416 -13.66 0.91 3.87
N ALA A 417 -12.59 1.60 4.23
CA ALA A 417 -12.44 2.21 5.56
C ALA A 417 -12.99 3.64 5.66
N GLN A 418 -13.62 4.17 4.61
CA GLN A 418 -13.99 5.59 4.52
C GLN A 418 -15.22 5.92 5.36
N LEU A 419 -15.20 7.10 5.97
CA LEU A 419 -16.40 7.70 6.54
C LEU A 419 -17.25 8.32 5.41
N LEU A 420 -18.27 7.59 4.96
CA LEU A 420 -19.15 8.01 3.86
C LEU A 420 -19.92 9.31 4.16
N PRO A 421 -20.30 10.09 3.12
CA PRO A 421 -21.16 11.27 3.28
C PRO A 421 -22.46 10.95 4.03
N GLY A 422 -22.84 11.82 4.97
CA GLY A 422 -23.98 11.64 5.86
C GLY A 422 -23.67 10.79 7.11
N HIS A 423 -22.57 10.02 7.12
CA HIS A 423 -22.22 9.17 8.25
C HIS A 423 -21.35 9.89 9.28
N SER A 424 -21.42 9.40 10.52
CA SER A 424 -20.60 9.88 11.63
C SER A 424 -19.96 8.73 12.38
N LEU A 425 -18.74 8.95 12.84
CA LEU A 425 -18.00 8.05 13.70
C LEU A 425 -17.65 8.76 15.00
N THR A 426 -17.87 8.10 16.14
CA THR A 426 -17.53 8.63 17.46
C THR A 426 -16.45 7.79 18.11
N THR A 427 -15.35 8.44 18.46
CA THR A 427 -14.23 7.85 19.19
C THR A 427 -14.60 7.55 20.65
N PRO A 428 -13.91 6.62 21.34
CA PRO A 428 -14.09 6.37 22.78
C PRO A 428 -13.92 7.62 23.65
N GLU A 429 -13.15 8.58 23.17
CA GLU A 429 -12.85 9.85 23.80
C GLU A 429 -14.00 10.87 23.71
N GLY A 430 -15.07 10.56 22.97
CA GLY A 430 -16.23 11.43 22.77
C GLY A 430 -16.05 12.46 21.64
N ILE A 431 -15.06 12.26 20.76
CA ILE A 431 -14.89 13.06 19.55
C ILE A 431 -15.68 12.41 18.42
N THR A 432 -16.58 13.16 17.79
CA THR A 432 -17.37 12.72 16.63
C THR A 432 -16.87 13.41 15.38
N PHE A 433 -16.57 12.60 14.37
CA PHE A 433 -16.28 13.03 13.00
C PHE A 433 -17.50 12.74 12.14
N THR A 434 -17.92 13.70 11.32
CA THR A 434 -19.02 13.54 10.37
C THR A 434 -18.52 13.98 8.99
N THR A 435 -18.66 13.12 7.97
CA THR A 435 -18.53 13.57 6.58
C THR A 435 -19.88 14.15 6.18
N VAL A 436 -19.97 15.48 6.04
CA VAL A 436 -21.22 16.17 5.71
C VAL A 436 -21.56 15.99 4.23
N ALA A 437 -20.57 16.17 3.36
CA ALA A 437 -20.69 16.02 1.92
C ALA A 437 -19.30 15.78 1.31
N GLN A 438 -19.25 15.21 0.11
CA GLN A 438 -18.03 15.13 -0.68
C GLN A 438 -18.34 15.29 -2.18
N SER A 439 -17.35 15.76 -2.93
CA SER A 439 -17.33 15.86 -4.39
C SER A 439 -15.90 15.59 -4.87
N GLY A 440 -15.68 15.41 -6.17
CA GLY A 440 -14.35 15.08 -6.71
C GLY A 440 -13.23 16.08 -6.34
N GLY A 441 -13.57 17.30 -5.90
CA GLY A 441 -12.60 18.32 -5.52
C GLY A 441 -12.56 18.68 -4.03
N ALA A 442 -13.49 18.18 -3.20
CA ALA A 442 -13.52 18.53 -1.78
C ALA A 442 -14.40 17.59 -0.93
N ALA A 443 -14.07 17.46 0.35
CA ALA A 443 -14.95 16.88 1.37
C ALA A 443 -15.21 17.87 2.51
N ILE A 444 -16.44 17.97 2.99
CA ILE A 444 -16.81 18.79 4.15
C ILE A 444 -16.88 17.89 5.37
N VAL A 445 -15.99 18.10 6.34
CA VAL A 445 -15.94 17.32 7.58
C VAL A 445 -16.33 18.20 8.76
N ARG A 446 -17.22 17.70 9.61
CA ARG A 446 -17.58 18.31 10.89
C ARG A 446 -16.98 17.52 12.03
N VAL A 447 -16.37 18.24 12.98
CA VAL A 447 -15.86 17.71 14.23
C VAL A 447 -16.71 18.24 15.37
N SER A 448 -17.15 17.36 16.28
CA SER A 448 -17.79 17.74 17.55
C SER A 448 -17.21 16.96 18.73
N HIS A 449 -17.33 17.53 19.93
CA HIS A 449 -16.92 16.89 21.18
C HIS A 449 -18.15 16.76 22.08
N HIS A 450 -18.46 15.54 22.49
CA HIS A 450 -19.49 15.27 23.49
C HIS A 450 -18.84 15.22 24.87
N LYS A 451 -19.42 15.94 25.84
CA LYS A 451 -19.06 15.75 27.24
C LYS A 451 -19.63 14.40 27.67
N HIS A 452 -18.78 13.50 28.14
CA HIS A 452 -19.23 12.31 28.88
C HIS A 452 -19.97 12.81 30.13
N HIS A 453 -21.30 12.84 30.09
CA HIS A 453 -22.10 12.99 31.30
C HIS A 453 -21.89 11.73 32.13
N LYS A 454 -21.02 11.80 33.15
CA LYS A 454 -21.06 10.83 34.25
C LYS A 454 -22.42 10.99 34.91
N HIS A 455 -23.36 10.09 34.63
CA HIS A 455 -24.52 9.90 35.48
C HIS A 455 -24.00 9.47 36.86
N ARG A 456 -23.78 10.44 37.76
CA ARG A 456 -23.75 10.18 39.20
C ARG A 456 -25.19 9.88 39.59
N GLY A 457 -25.59 8.62 39.53
CA GLY A 457 -26.81 8.13 40.14
C GLY A 457 -26.68 8.29 41.65
N HIS A 458 -27.15 9.41 42.19
CA HIS A 458 -27.51 9.48 43.61
C HIS A 458 -28.79 8.66 43.79
N HIS A 459 -28.64 7.39 44.15
CA HIS A 459 -29.73 6.65 44.78
C HIS A 459 -30.01 7.31 46.13
N LYS A 460 -31.05 8.16 46.18
CA LYS A 460 -31.73 8.46 47.43
C LYS A 460 -32.57 7.24 47.77
N HIS A 461 -32.12 6.45 48.75
CA HIS A 461 -32.98 5.50 49.43
C HIS A 461 -34.06 6.29 50.19
N GLN A 462 -35.29 6.28 49.69
CA GLN A 462 -36.46 6.58 50.50
C GLN A 462 -36.84 5.30 51.25
N HIS A 463 -36.62 5.31 52.57
CA HIS A 463 -37.28 4.39 53.48
C HIS A 463 -38.77 4.70 53.47
N HIS A 464 -39.59 3.77 52.98
CA HIS A 464 -40.99 3.69 53.39
C HIS A 464 -41.08 2.61 54.48
N ARG A 465 -41.32 3.06 55.71
CA ARG A 465 -42.04 2.30 56.72
C ARG A 465 -43.51 2.30 56.31
N LEU A 466 -44.11 1.13 56.22
CA LEU A 466 -45.33 0.72 56.91
C LEU A 466 -45.42 -0.80 56.89
#